data_AF-A0A957TBV2-F1
#
_entry.id   AF-A0A957TBV2-F1
#
_cell.length_a   1.000
_cell.length_b   1.000
_cell.length_c   1.000
_cell.angle_alpha   90.00
_cell.angle_beta   90.00
_cell.angle_gamma   90.00
#
_symmetry.space_group_name_H-M   'P 1'
#
loop_
_entity.id
_entity.type
_entity.pdbx_description
1 polymer ?
#
loop_
_entity_poly.entity_id
_entity_poly.type
_entity_poly.pdbx_seq_one_letter_code
_entity_poly.pdbx_strand_id
1 'polypeptide(L)'
;NGLPNSLSMEAVLGALTNPFAKGPLKGIETHNMGTQNFDRIAQKLAVFLPFAKIASSDAHIYWAVGAGRTEFPGRTAQDLRNALENNTTVPIPYEGESSAIAVLSWMRRITMRKFGFASDASSRNSPINTKQLSDSMIQKVQKRGRKKQGSR
;
A
#
# COMPACT_ATOMS: atom_id res chain seq x y z
N ASN A 1 19.45 2.12 10.66
CA ASN A 1 18.67 1.08 9.96
C ASN A 1 19.46 0.63 8.75
N GLY A 2 20.23 -0.45 8.86
CA GLY A 2 21.18 -0.91 7.83
C GLY A 2 20.54 -1.60 6.62
N LEU A 3 19.30 -1.24 6.26
CA LEU A 3 18.65 -1.75 5.05
C LEU A 3 18.87 -0.75 3.91
N PRO A 4 19.34 -1.20 2.73
CA PRO A 4 19.43 -0.34 1.56
C PRO A 4 18.02 0.19 1.22
N ASN A 5 17.89 1.50 0.99
CA ASN A 5 16.64 2.23 0.70
C ASN A 5 15.64 2.39 1.87
N SER A 6 16.08 2.27 3.14
CA SER A 6 15.18 2.55 4.27
C SER A 6 14.95 4.05 4.48
N LEU A 7 13.74 4.40 4.95
CA LEU A 7 13.36 5.75 5.34
C LEU A 7 14.31 6.28 6.44
N SER A 8 15.15 7.26 6.11
CA SER A 8 16.03 7.97 7.06
C SER A 8 15.63 9.45 7.14
N MET A 9 15.92 10.10 8.28
CA MET A 9 15.68 11.55 8.41
C MET A 9 16.42 12.34 7.34
N GLU A 10 17.65 11.93 7.02
CA GLU A 10 18.48 12.54 5.98
C GLU A 10 17.83 12.42 4.59
N ALA A 11 17.31 11.24 4.23
CA ALA A 11 16.62 11.05 2.96
C ALA A 11 15.34 11.89 2.87
N VAL A 12 14.58 12.00 3.96
CA VAL A 12 13.36 12.80 4.01
C VAL A 12 13.67 14.31 3.93
N LEU A 13 14.67 14.78 4.67
CA LEU A 13 15.13 16.16 4.59
C LEU A 13 15.70 16.49 3.20
N GLY A 14 16.48 15.59 2.61
CA GLY A 14 16.99 15.73 1.24
C GLY A 14 15.88 15.80 0.19
N ALA A 15 14.78 15.05 0.38
CA ALA A 15 13.61 15.18 -0.48
C ALA A 15 12.90 16.53 -0.28
N LEU A 16 12.84 17.05 0.95
CA LEU A 16 12.23 18.34 1.27
C LEU A 16 13.03 19.55 0.77
N THR A 17 14.35 19.42 0.62
CA THR A 17 15.20 20.47 0.04
C THR A 17 15.14 20.49 -1.48
N ASN A 18 14.64 19.42 -2.12
CA ASN A 18 14.44 19.38 -3.56
C ASN A 18 13.16 20.18 -3.95
N PRO A 19 13.30 21.27 -4.74
CA PRO A 19 12.16 22.13 -5.09
C PRO A 19 11.08 21.40 -5.89
N PHE A 20 11.42 20.35 -6.64
CA PHE A 20 10.46 19.54 -7.40
C PHE A 20 9.69 18.55 -6.53
N ALA A 21 10.24 18.13 -5.39
CA ALA A 21 9.61 17.18 -4.49
C ALA A 21 8.84 17.87 -3.35
N LYS A 22 9.29 19.04 -2.89
CA LYS A 22 8.65 19.81 -1.81
C LYS A 22 7.19 20.18 -2.11
N GLY A 23 6.87 20.48 -3.36
CA GLY A 23 5.50 20.78 -3.80
C GLY A 23 4.54 19.60 -3.62
N PRO A 24 4.78 18.45 -4.28
CA PRO A 24 3.87 17.30 -4.26
C PRO A 24 3.91 16.46 -2.96
N LEU A 25 4.98 16.51 -2.18
CA LEU A 25 5.06 15.79 -0.90
C LEU A 25 4.17 16.47 0.16
N LYS A 26 2.98 15.93 0.38
CA LYS A 26 1.98 16.46 1.34
C LYS A 26 1.74 15.57 2.55
N GLY A 27 2.18 14.31 2.52
CA GLY A 27 1.88 13.36 3.57
C GLY A 27 2.97 12.32 3.76
N ILE A 28 2.97 11.71 4.94
CA ILE A 28 3.82 10.59 5.32
C ILE A 28 2.93 9.45 5.81
N GLU A 29 3.13 8.27 5.23
CA GLU A 29 2.44 7.07 5.68
C GLU A 29 3.05 6.59 6.98
N THR A 30 2.26 6.61 8.05
CA THR A 30 2.67 6.25 9.42
C THR A 30 2.18 4.87 9.82
N HIS A 31 1.21 4.33 9.09
CA HIS A 31 0.67 2.99 9.28
C HIS A 31 0.41 2.36 7.91
N ASN A 32 1.18 1.34 7.57
CA ASN A 32 0.99 0.56 6.35
C ASN A 32 0.86 -0.92 6.72
N MET A 33 -0.28 -1.52 6.37
CA MET A 33 -0.55 -2.92 6.72
C MET A 33 0.47 -3.90 6.10
N GLY A 34 1.01 -3.59 4.92
CA GLY A 34 2.05 -4.39 4.26
C GLY A 34 3.47 -4.16 4.79
N THR A 35 3.73 -3.06 5.52
CA THR A 35 5.09 -2.67 5.94
C THR A 35 5.19 -2.25 7.41
N GLN A 36 4.39 -2.86 8.30
CA GLN A 36 4.29 -2.56 9.74
C GLN A 36 5.63 -2.39 10.49
N ASN A 37 6.70 -3.07 10.06
CA ASN A 37 8.04 -2.92 10.67
C ASN A 37 8.64 -1.51 10.49
N PHE A 38 8.21 -0.74 9.49
CA PHE A 38 8.68 0.61 9.20
C PHE A 38 7.80 1.70 9.85
N ASP A 39 6.58 1.35 10.26
CA ASP A 39 5.61 2.26 10.87
C ASP A 39 6.21 3.00 12.06
N ARG A 40 6.97 2.31 12.93
CA ARG A 40 7.57 2.92 14.12
C ARG A 40 8.57 4.04 13.79
N ILE A 41 9.30 3.91 12.68
CA ILE A 41 10.25 4.95 12.24
C ILE A 41 9.48 6.09 11.59
N ALA A 42 8.52 5.79 10.72
CA ALA A 42 7.69 6.79 10.06
C ALA A 42 6.87 7.62 11.07
N GLN A 43 6.30 6.98 12.10
CA GLN A 43 5.59 7.66 13.20
C GLN A 43 6.50 8.62 13.97
N LYS A 44 7.73 8.19 14.31
CA LYS A 44 8.70 9.05 14.99
C LYS A 44 9.11 10.23 14.14
N LEU A 45 9.38 10.01 12.84
CA LEU A 45 9.75 11.08 11.92
C LEU A 45 8.60 12.07 11.70
N ALA A 46 7.36 11.57 11.59
CA ALA A 46 6.18 12.39 11.36
C ALA A 46 5.90 13.42 12.47
N VAL A 47 6.43 13.22 13.68
CA VAL A 47 6.35 14.22 14.77
C VAL A 47 7.10 15.50 14.40
N PHE A 48 8.19 15.38 13.65
CA PHE A 48 9.10 16.49 13.34
C PHE A 48 8.91 17.07 11.94
N LEU A 49 7.99 16.51 11.14
CA LEU A 49 7.82 16.86 9.75
C LEU A 49 6.46 17.54 9.53
N PRO A 50 6.38 18.55 8.64
CA PRO A 50 5.14 19.27 8.36
C PRO A 50 4.25 18.50 7.38
N PHE A 51 4.16 17.18 7.52
CA PHE A 51 3.40 16.32 6.62
C PHE A 51 2.13 15.79 7.27
N ALA A 52 1.09 15.63 6.47
CA ALA A 52 -0.13 14.97 6.89
C ALA A 52 0.17 13.51 7.21
N LYS A 53 -0.28 13.05 8.38
CA LYS A 53 -0.12 11.66 8.79
C LYS A 53 -1.22 10.85 8.15
N ILE A 54 -0.84 9.87 7.34
CA ILE A 54 -1.78 9.01 6.63
C ILE A 54 -1.53 7.53 6.94
N ALA A 55 -2.52 6.72 6.61
CA ALA A 55 -2.48 5.26 6.66
C ALA A 55 -3.17 4.69 5.42
N SER A 56 -2.59 3.63 4.84
CA SER A 56 -3.16 2.87 3.75
C SER A 56 -3.02 1.37 4.00
N SER A 57 -3.93 0.63 3.40
CA SER A 57 -3.88 -0.83 3.43
C SER A 57 -2.85 -1.47 2.53
N ASP A 58 -2.40 -0.77 1.49
CA ASP A 58 -1.60 -1.34 0.39
C ASP A 58 -2.10 -2.75 0.00
N ALA A 59 -3.42 -2.86 -0.13
CA ALA A 59 -4.10 -4.14 -0.14
C ALA A 59 -3.78 -4.92 -1.41
N HIS A 60 -2.94 -5.93 -1.25
CA HIS A 60 -2.71 -6.90 -2.31
C HIS A 60 -3.77 -8.00 -2.30
N ILE A 61 -4.61 -8.09 -1.27
CA ILE A 61 -5.63 -9.14 -1.09
C ILE A 61 -6.94 -8.52 -0.62
N TYR A 62 -8.06 -9.13 -1.01
CA TYR A 62 -9.38 -8.53 -0.83
C TYR A 62 -9.73 -8.21 0.62
N TRP A 63 -9.43 -9.11 1.56
CA TRP A 63 -9.73 -8.88 2.97
C TRP A 63 -8.85 -7.78 3.59
N ALA A 64 -7.72 -7.45 2.96
CA ALA A 64 -6.88 -6.33 3.41
C ALA A 64 -7.40 -4.98 2.92
N VAL A 65 -8.40 -4.91 2.03
CA VAL A 65 -8.97 -3.64 1.59
C VAL A 65 -9.56 -2.91 2.78
N GLY A 66 -9.02 -1.71 3.08
CA GLY A 66 -9.42 -0.91 4.24
C GLY A 66 -8.75 -1.31 5.55
N ALA A 67 -7.84 -2.31 5.54
CA ALA A 67 -6.98 -2.64 6.66
C ALA A 67 -5.87 -1.59 6.78
N GLY A 68 -6.15 -0.48 7.47
CA GLY A 68 -5.33 0.73 7.44
C GLY A 68 -6.02 1.78 6.58
N ARG A 69 -6.46 2.87 7.22
CA ARG A 69 -7.27 3.90 6.57
C ARG A 69 -6.99 5.28 7.14
N THR A 70 -7.20 6.29 6.32
CA THR A 70 -7.06 7.69 6.73
C THR A 70 -8.44 8.32 6.85
N GLU A 71 -8.76 8.84 8.03
CA GLU A 71 -9.94 9.69 8.22
C GLU A 71 -9.58 11.15 7.94
N PHE A 72 -10.54 11.90 7.39
CA PHE A 72 -10.40 13.32 7.09
C PHE A 72 -11.76 14.02 7.10
N PRO A 73 -11.82 15.34 7.34
CA PRO A 73 -13.05 16.09 7.26
C PRO A 73 -13.55 16.19 5.82
N GLY A 74 -14.82 15.88 5.57
CA GLY A 74 -15.46 15.99 4.26
C GLY A 74 -15.67 14.65 3.56
N ARG A 75 -16.04 14.69 2.27
CA ARG A 75 -16.45 13.50 1.50
C ARG A 75 -16.00 13.51 0.04
N THR A 76 -15.28 14.55 -0.38
CA THR A 76 -14.83 14.72 -1.77
C THR A 76 -13.31 14.61 -1.88
N ALA A 77 -12.81 14.44 -3.11
CA ALA A 77 -11.37 14.46 -3.38
C ALA A 77 -10.73 15.82 -3.04
N GLN A 78 -11.49 16.91 -3.18
CA GLN A 78 -11.02 18.24 -2.81
C GLN A 78 -10.90 18.38 -1.29
N ASP A 79 -11.85 17.82 -0.53
CA ASP A 79 -11.78 17.79 0.93
C ASP A 79 -10.55 17.00 1.41
N LEU A 80 -10.28 15.85 0.78
CA LEU A 80 -9.08 15.07 1.07
C LEU A 80 -7.81 15.88 0.78
N ARG A 81 -7.75 16.57 -0.37
CA ARG A 81 -6.63 17.44 -0.70
C ARG A 81 -6.44 18.53 0.36
N ASN A 82 -7.51 19.22 0.73
CA ASN A 82 -7.48 20.26 1.75
C ASN A 82 -7.01 19.68 3.10
N ALA A 83 -7.44 18.47 3.45
CA ALA A 83 -7.04 17.82 4.68
C ALA A 83 -5.54 17.46 4.71
N LEU A 84 -5.00 17.01 3.57
CA LEU A 84 -3.57 16.75 3.40
C LEU A 84 -2.74 18.04 3.45
N GLU A 85 -3.21 19.13 2.83
CA GLU A 85 -2.51 20.41 2.84
C GLU A 85 -2.54 21.10 4.22
N ASN A 86 -3.57 20.83 5.03
CA ASN A 86 -3.76 21.44 6.36
C ASN A 86 -3.46 20.49 7.53
N ASN A 87 -2.91 19.29 7.28
CA ASN A 87 -2.57 18.29 8.30
C ASN A 87 -3.75 17.90 9.23
N THR A 88 -4.98 17.82 8.70
CA THR A 88 -6.18 17.45 9.48
C THR A 88 -6.60 15.99 9.29
N THR A 89 -5.70 15.15 8.76
CA THR A 89 -5.92 13.72 8.60
C THR A 89 -5.61 12.95 9.88
N VAL A 90 -6.35 11.87 10.11
CA VAL A 90 -6.13 10.93 11.22
C VAL A 90 -5.82 9.55 10.65
N PRO A 91 -4.59 9.03 10.85
CA PRO A 91 -4.27 7.67 10.44
C PRO A 91 -4.89 6.67 11.41
N ILE A 92 -5.63 5.69 10.88
CA ILE A 92 -6.25 4.62 11.66
C ILE A 92 -5.58 3.30 11.27
N PRO A 93 -4.81 2.69 12.19
CA PRO A 93 -4.21 1.40 11.95
C PRO A 93 -5.29 0.31 11.85
N TYR A 94 -4.91 -0.81 11.25
CA TYR A 94 -5.70 -2.02 11.36
C TYR A 94 -5.50 -2.61 12.77
N GLU A 95 -6.56 -2.59 13.58
CA GLU A 95 -6.57 -3.16 14.94
C GLU A 95 -6.94 -4.66 14.97
N GLY A 96 -7.31 -5.23 13.82
CA GLY A 96 -7.52 -6.66 13.76
C GLY A 96 -6.19 -7.35 14.07
N GLU A 97 -6.22 -8.38 14.93
CA GLU A 97 -5.06 -9.22 15.16
C GLU A 97 -4.42 -9.50 13.80
N SER A 98 -3.12 -9.25 13.69
CA SER A 98 -2.27 -9.83 12.65
C SER A 98 -2.25 -11.35 12.86
N SER A 99 -3.42 -11.94 12.81
CA SER A 99 -3.71 -13.32 13.08
C SER A 99 -2.94 -14.10 12.04
N ALA A 100 -2.39 -15.24 12.42
CA ALA A 100 -1.76 -16.17 11.50
C ALA A 100 -2.61 -16.37 10.21
N ILE A 101 -3.93 -16.18 10.29
CA ILE A 101 -4.89 -16.16 9.17
C ILE A 101 -4.51 -15.13 8.07
N ALA A 102 -4.09 -13.92 8.43
CA ALA A 102 -3.64 -12.89 7.49
C ALA A 102 -2.39 -13.34 6.71
N VAL A 103 -1.38 -13.83 7.42
CA VAL A 103 -0.13 -14.33 6.84
C VAL A 103 -0.38 -15.61 6.02
N LEU A 104 -1.16 -16.55 6.55
CA LEU A 104 -1.52 -17.80 5.88
C LEU A 104 -2.33 -17.56 4.60
N SER A 105 -3.26 -16.60 4.62
CA SER A 105 -4.04 -16.27 3.42
C SER A 105 -3.19 -15.57 2.35
N TRP A 106 -2.21 -14.74 2.75
CA TRP A 106 -1.20 -14.20 1.83
C TRP A 106 -0.34 -15.32 1.23
N MET A 107 0.21 -16.22 2.05
CA MET A 107 0.99 -17.36 1.59
C MET A 107 0.18 -18.27 0.66
N ARG A 108 -1.06 -18.61 1.04
CA ARG A 108 -2.00 -19.36 0.21
C ARG A 108 -2.17 -18.70 -1.15
N ARG A 109 -2.33 -17.37 -1.20
CA ARG A 109 -2.46 -16.65 -2.47
C ARG A 109 -1.18 -16.68 -3.31
N ILE A 110 -0.01 -16.49 -2.71
CA ILE A 110 1.26 -16.57 -3.45
C ILE A 110 1.38 -17.95 -4.09
N THR A 111 1.04 -19.01 -3.35
CA THR A 111 1.01 -20.39 -3.85
C THR A 111 -0.03 -20.56 -4.97
N MET A 112 -1.28 -20.12 -4.76
CA MET A 112 -2.34 -20.19 -5.76
C MET A 112 -1.97 -19.47 -7.06
N ARG A 113 -1.34 -18.28 -6.97
CA ARG A 113 -0.84 -17.54 -8.14
C ARG A 113 0.22 -18.32 -8.91
N LYS A 114 1.13 -19.04 -8.23
CA LYS A 114 2.11 -19.90 -8.90
C LYS A 114 1.45 -21.03 -9.69
N PHE A 115 0.32 -21.54 -9.21
CA PHE A 115 -0.49 -22.54 -9.90
C PHE A 115 -1.52 -21.95 -10.88
N GLY A 116 -1.41 -20.66 -11.21
CA GLY A 116 -2.28 -20.02 -12.19
C GLY A 116 -3.68 -19.71 -11.67
N PHE A 117 -3.89 -19.63 -10.36
CA PHE A 117 -5.17 -19.21 -9.78
C PHE A 117 -5.16 -17.73 -9.42
N ALA A 118 -6.31 -17.08 -9.62
CA ALA A 118 -6.55 -15.70 -9.22
C ALA A 118 -7.91 -15.58 -8.53
N SER A 119 -7.99 -14.73 -7.51
CA SER A 119 -9.26 -14.33 -6.90
C SER A 119 -9.87 -13.20 -7.72
N ASP A 120 -11.15 -13.30 -8.04
CA ASP A 120 -11.91 -12.34 -8.84
C ASP A 120 -13.34 -12.18 -8.30
N ALA A 121 -13.97 -11.04 -8.59
CA ALA A 121 -15.36 -10.74 -8.29
C ALA A 121 -16.00 -10.09 -9.51
N SER A 122 -17.14 -10.63 -9.95
CA SER A 122 -17.85 -10.13 -11.14
C SER A 122 -18.49 -8.75 -10.95
N SER A 123 -18.73 -8.35 -9.69
CA SER A 123 -19.28 -7.04 -9.33
C SER A 123 -18.94 -6.71 -7.88
N ARG A 124 -19.19 -5.46 -7.45
CA ARG A 124 -18.97 -5.01 -6.06
C ARG A 124 -19.69 -5.87 -5.01
N ASN A 125 -20.84 -6.45 -5.39
CA ASN A 125 -21.72 -7.17 -4.46
C ASN A 125 -21.64 -8.69 -4.62
N SER A 126 -20.81 -9.21 -5.54
CA SER A 126 -20.70 -10.65 -5.74
C SER A 126 -19.62 -11.26 -4.84
N PRO A 127 -19.78 -12.54 -4.43
CA PRO A 127 -18.77 -13.23 -3.65
C PRO A 127 -17.43 -13.30 -4.40
N ILE A 128 -16.35 -13.05 -3.68
CA ILE A 128 -14.99 -13.22 -4.20
C ILE A 128 -14.73 -14.72 -4.37
N ASN A 129 -14.42 -15.11 -5.61
CA ASN A 129 -14.14 -16.50 -5.96
C ASN A 129 -12.71 -16.65 -6.47
N THR A 130 -12.05 -17.73 -6.07
CA THR A 130 -10.73 -18.08 -6.61
C THR A 130 -10.91 -19.02 -7.79
N LYS A 131 -10.52 -18.60 -8.99
CA LYS A 131 -10.66 -19.36 -10.22
C LYS A 131 -9.30 -19.62 -10.86
N GLN A 132 -9.17 -20.72 -11.57
CA GLN A 132 -8.01 -20.98 -12.42
C GLN A 132 -8.05 -20.01 -13.60
N LEU A 133 -6.92 -19.38 -13.91
CA LEU A 133 -6.77 -18.58 -15.11
C LEU A 133 -6.87 -19.49 -16.33
N SER A 134 -7.53 -19.02 -17.39
CA SER A 134 -7.56 -19.77 -18.65
C SER A 134 -6.15 -19.89 -19.24
N ASP A 135 -5.91 -20.93 -20.03
CA ASP A 135 -4.63 -21.14 -20.72
C ASP A 135 -4.23 -19.91 -21.57
N SER A 136 -5.21 -19.23 -22.16
CA SER A 136 -5.01 -17.99 -22.91
C SER A 136 -4.51 -16.83 -22.03
N MET A 137 -4.97 -16.74 -20.78
CA MET A 137 -4.47 -15.77 -19.81
C MET A 137 -3.06 -16.14 -19.32
N ILE A 138 -2.81 -17.42 -19.05
CA ILE A 138 -1.49 -17.93 -18.63
C ILE A 138 -0.44 -17.64 -19.72
N GLN A 139 -0.73 -17.96 -20.97
CA GLN A 139 0.17 -17.68 -22.10
C GLN A 139 0.43 -16.18 -22.28
N LYS A 140 -0.58 -15.32 -22.07
CA LYS A 140 -0.44 -13.86 -22.16
C LYS A 140 0.45 -13.30 -21.05
N VAL A 141 0.34 -13.84 -19.83
CA VAL A 141 1.23 -13.49 -18.70
C VAL A 141 2.67 -13.93 -18.98
N GLN A 142 2.87 -15.16 -19.45
CA GLN A 142 4.21 -15.68 -19.80
C GLN A 142 4.88 -14.89 -20.94
N LYS A 143 4.14 -14.53 -21.99
CA LYS A 143 4.64 -13.68 -23.09
C LYS A 143 5.08 -12.29 -22.60
N ARG A 144 4.33 -11.68 -21.66
CA ARG A 144 4.70 -10.39 -21.04
C ARG A 144 5.93 -10.48 -20.15
N GLY A 145 6.09 -11.59 -19.42
CA GLY A 145 7.29 -11.86 -18.61
C GLY A 145 8.56 -11.99 -19.47
N ARG A 146 8.48 -12.75 -20.58
CA ARG A 146 9.58 -12.91 -21.54
C ARG A 146 9.98 -11.60 -22.22
N LYS A 147 9.01 -10.75 -22.62
CA LYS A 147 9.32 -9.42 -23.18
C LYS A 147 10.06 -8.52 -22.20
N LYS A 148 9.78 -8.60 -20.90
CA LYS A 148 10.50 -7.83 -19.88
C LYS A 148 11.94 -8.33 -19.61
N GLN A 149 12.24 -9.60 -19.91
CA GLN A 149 13.59 -10.16 -19.78
C GLN A 149 14.47 -9.93 -21.02
N GLY A 150 13.88 -9.71 -22.20
CA GLY A 150 14.60 -9.48 -23.46
C GLY A 150 14.83 -8.01 -23.83
N SER A 151 14.63 -7.07 -22.90
CA SER A 151 14.88 -5.63 -23.12
C SER A 151 15.82 -5.04 -22.05
N ARG A 152 16.76 -5.84 -21.57
CA ARG A 152 17.92 -5.40 -20.80
C ARG A 152 19.17 -5.59 -21.62
#